data_AF-A0A0J8R6Z1-F1
#
_entry.id   AF-A0A0J8R6Z1-F1
#
_cell.length_a   1.000
_cell.length_b   1.000
_cell.length_c   1.000
_cell.angle_alpha   90.00
_cell.angle_beta   90.00
_cell.angle_gamma   90.00
#
_symmetry.space_group_name_H-M   'P 1'
#
loop_
_entity.id
_entity.type
_entity.pdbx_description
1 polymer ?
#
loop_
_entity_poly.entity_id
_entity_poly.type
_entity_poly.pdbx_seq_one_letter_code
_entity_poly.pdbx_strand_id
1 'polypeptide(L)'
;MKEYRLQHNWSKGSCRVRELEVAQPPIPPVLVNLHDGVVFTVDARNGLRAWSMEDTEVMLASQSFDVFPSVAPTAVAISSNESSSKDQTVAVGFEDSSFEIYTLDYDTKRFKRRLSKSKHEDGEITALASCPGYLLVLFQNKKLSLYRLASDYSLRLIDSLHASNIRAPLTLSVRIVGSGVIASIAYSFPRIGCGWCIGLQEVRWDEDGQNLGSHLATPLDSQALSSPIGLGVTMRRSENPVSALQRQQSSFPYPSYTQPPTALSYSHPYLLTAHSDNTLTTYLVVSTAEKLTISPPRRLWGHTSSISGVQVGGRGKAVSA
;
A
#
# COMPACT_ATOMS: atom_id res chain seq x y z
N MET A 1 19.79 3.86 19.80
CA MET A 1 20.57 2.61 19.63
C MET A 1 19.85 1.52 18.83
N LYS A 2 18.52 1.30 18.98
CA LYS A 2 17.77 0.28 18.22
C LYS A 2 17.72 0.53 16.70
N GLU A 3 17.53 1.79 16.27
CA GLU A 3 17.46 2.16 14.84
C GLU A 3 18.79 1.93 14.10
N TYR A 4 19.92 2.23 14.75
CA TYR A 4 21.26 1.97 14.19
C TYR A 4 21.49 0.46 13.96
N ARG A 5 21.03 -0.39 14.88
CA ARG A 5 21.15 -1.85 14.74
C ARG A 5 20.27 -2.40 13.62
N LEU A 6 19.05 -1.89 13.46
CA LEU A 6 18.18 -2.27 12.35
C LEU A 6 18.78 -1.85 11.01
N GLN A 7 19.24 -0.60 10.87
CA GLN A 7 19.92 -0.14 9.66
C GLN A 7 21.17 -0.96 9.35
N HIS A 8 21.98 -1.30 10.37
CA HIS A 8 23.14 -2.17 10.21
C HIS A 8 22.75 -3.57 9.74
N ASN A 9 21.74 -4.18 10.36
CA ASN A 9 21.26 -5.51 10.01
C ASN A 9 20.71 -5.56 8.58
N TRP A 10 19.89 -4.58 8.17
CA TRP A 10 19.44 -4.46 6.79
C TRP A 10 20.62 -4.22 5.83
N SER A 11 21.56 -3.32 6.16
CA SER A 11 22.73 -3.06 5.29
C SER A 11 23.64 -4.28 5.09
N LYS A 12 23.65 -5.22 6.04
CA LYS A 12 24.45 -6.46 5.99
C LYS A 12 23.65 -7.70 5.59
N GLY A 13 22.34 -7.58 5.36
CA GLY A 13 21.46 -8.73 5.09
C GLY A 13 21.34 -9.71 6.25
N SER A 14 21.47 -9.24 7.50
CA SER A 14 21.26 -10.08 8.68
C SER A 14 19.77 -10.13 9.03
N CYS A 15 19.09 -11.23 8.67
CA CYS A 15 17.69 -11.48 8.99
C CYS A 15 17.49 -12.81 9.73
N ARG A 16 16.38 -12.92 10.47
CA ARG A 16 15.90 -14.19 11.04
C ARG A 16 14.67 -14.61 10.27
N VAL A 17 14.74 -15.76 9.60
CA VAL A 17 13.61 -16.33 8.85
C VAL A 17 12.83 -17.27 9.78
N ARG A 18 11.51 -17.20 9.71
CA ARG A 18 10.57 -18.17 10.30
C ARG A 18 9.54 -18.49 9.23
N GLU A 19 9.41 -19.77 8.90
CA GLU A 19 8.42 -20.27 7.96
C GLU A 19 7.19 -20.76 8.73
N LEU A 20 6.00 -20.40 8.23
CA LEU A 20 4.73 -20.87 8.76
C LEU A 20 3.97 -21.54 7.61
N GLU A 21 3.74 -22.85 7.72
CA GLU A 21 2.94 -23.58 6.74
C GLU A 21 1.46 -23.29 6.99
N VAL A 22 0.88 -22.42 6.16
CA VAL A 22 -0.51 -21.95 6.31
C VAL A 22 -1.50 -22.83 5.53
N ALA A 23 -1.07 -23.39 4.40
CA ALA A 23 -1.79 -24.37 3.57
C ALA A 23 -0.89 -24.85 2.41
N GLN A 24 -1.18 -26.00 1.80
CA GLN A 24 -0.69 -26.33 0.46
C GLN A 24 -1.28 -25.32 -0.55
N PRO A 25 -0.50 -24.73 -1.47
CA PRO A 25 -0.93 -23.58 -2.27
C PRO A 25 -2.18 -23.93 -3.08
N PRO A 26 -3.37 -23.45 -2.70
CA PRO A 26 -4.51 -23.53 -3.57
C PRO A 26 -4.33 -22.52 -4.71
N ILE A 27 -4.90 -22.85 -5.85
CA ILE A 27 -5.27 -21.85 -6.85
C ILE A 27 -6.72 -21.50 -6.48
N PRO A 28 -7.05 -20.27 -6.02
CA PRO A 28 -6.25 -19.04 -5.92
C PRO A 28 -5.39 -18.89 -4.65
N PRO A 29 -4.35 -18.00 -4.67
CA PRO A 29 -3.34 -17.86 -3.62
C PRO A 29 -3.92 -17.37 -2.28
N VAL A 30 -3.26 -17.75 -1.18
CA VAL A 30 -3.58 -17.28 0.17
C VAL A 30 -3.18 -15.80 0.30
N LEU A 31 -4.14 -14.94 0.63
CA LEU A 31 -3.86 -13.55 0.97
C LEU A 31 -3.28 -13.49 2.39
N VAL A 32 -2.23 -12.69 2.60
CA VAL A 32 -1.58 -12.56 3.90
C VAL A 32 -1.40 -11.09 4.23
N ASN A 33 -1.65 -10.72 5.49
CA ASN A 33 -1.41 -9.37 5.97
C ASN A 33 -0.98 -9.40 7.45
N LEU A 34 0.14 -8.75 7.77
CA LEU A 34 0.64 -8.64 9.15
C LEU A 34 0.21 -7.30 9.77
N HIS A 35 -0.46 -7.37 10.91
CA HIS A 35 -0.91 -6.18 11.62
C HIS A 35 -0.78 -6.35 13.15
N ASP A 36 -0.06 -5.42 13.80
CA ASP A 36 0.21 -5.40 15.26
C ASP A 36 0.62 -6.76 15.88
N GLY A 37 1.44 -7.55 15.17
CA GLY A 37 1.93 -8.84 15.68
C GLY A 37 0.96 -10.01 15.49
N VAL A 38 -0.13 -9.80 14.75
CA VAL A 38 -1.03 -10.85 14.29
C VAL A 38 -0.92 -11.00 12.77
N VAL A 39 -0.74 -12.23 12.31
CA VAL A 39 -0.78 -12.58 10.88
C VAL A 39 -2.20 -12.96 10.55
N PHE A 40 -2.80 -12.26 9.59
CA PHE A 40 -4.09 -12.60 9.01
C PHE A 40 -3.87 -13.33 7.69
N THR A 41 -4.53 -14.47 7.52
CA THR A 41 -4.47 -15.27 6.30
C THR A 41 -5.89 -15.50 5.80
N VAL A 42 -6.11 -15.30 4.50
CA VAL A 42 -7.43 -15.42 3.88
C VAL A 42 -7.33 -16.28 2.64
N ASP A 43 -8.15 -17.32 2.56
CA ASP A 43 -8.20 -18.19 1.39
C ASP A 43 -9.61 -18.78 1.18
N ALA A 44 -9.90 -19.23 -0.04
CA ALA A 44 -11.21 -19.74 -0.41
C ALA A 44 -11.59 -21.07 0.27
N ARG A 45 -10.61 -21.83 0.79
CA ARG A 45 -10.82 -23.16 1.39
C ARG A 45 -11.02 -23.09 2.90
N ASN A 46 -10.19 -22.34 3.60
CA ASN A 46 -10.17 -22.24 5.05
C ASN A 46 -10.78 -20.94 5.58
N GLY A 47 -11.11 -19.99 4.71
CA GLY A 47 -11.67 -18.71 5.09
C GLY A 47 -10.64 -17.76 5.70
N LEU A 48 -11.08 -16.98 6.68
CA LEU A 48 -10.27 -15.99 7.41
C LEU A 48 -9.68 -16.62 8.68
N ARG A 49 -8.36 -16.53 8.85
CA ARG A 49 -7.63 -17.01 10.03
C ARG A 49 -6.70 -15.93 10.58
N ALA A 50 -6.52 -15.92 11.90
CA ALA A 50 -5.56 -15.07 12.60
C ALA A 50 -4.57 -15.92 13.40
N TRP A 51 -3.29 -15.55 13.37
CA TRP A 51 -2.18 -16.25 14.00
C TRP A 51 -1.34 -15.29 14.83
N SER A 52 -0.92 -15.69 16.03
CA SER A 52 0.00 -14.87 16.84
C SER A 52 1.43 -14.93 16.29
N MET A 53 2.16 -13.82 16.25
CA MET A 53 3.61 -13.86 15.94
C MET A 53 4.47 -14.29 17.13
N GLU A 54 4.00 -14.09 18.36
CA GLU A 54 4.75 -14.51 19.55
C GLU A 54 4.88 -16.04 19.59
N ASP A 55 3.77 -16.70 19.24
CA ASP A 55 3.66 -18.15 19.11
C ASP A 55 2.94 -18.48 17.79
N THR A 56 3.72 -18.66 16.72
CA THR A 56 3.22 -18.87 15.37
C THR A 56 2.46 -20.18 15.19
N GLU A 57 2.57 -21.10 16.15
CA GLU A 57 1.80 -22.35 16.15
C GLU A 57 0.37 -22.14 16.71
N VAL A 58 0.10 -20.99 17.34
CA VAL A 58 -1.21 -20.69 17.94
C VAL A 58 -2.07 -19.88 17.00
N MET A 59 -3.06 -20.57 16.42
CA MET A 59 -4.18 -19.92 15.74
C MET A 59 -5.08 -19.22 16.78
N LEU A 60 -5.26 -17.92 16.62
CA LEU A 60 -6.07 -17.07 17.50
C LEU A 60 -7.55 -17.20 17.20
N ALA A 61 -7.92 -17.21 15.92
CA ALA A 61 -9.31 -17.31 15.49
C ALA A 61 -9.39 -17.83 14.06
N SER A 62 -10.52 -18.44 13.71
CA SER A 62 -10.83 -18.89 12.36
C SER A 62 -12.31 -18.66 12.06
N GLN A 63 -12.61 -18.32 10.81
CA GLN A 63 -13.96 -18.11 10.29
C GLN A 63 -14.05 -18.62 8.85
N SER A 64 -14.93 -19.60 8.62
CA SER A 64 -15.27 -20.07 7.27
C SER A 64 -16.13 -19.04 6.54
N PHE A 65 -15.95 -18.96 5.22
CA PHE A 65 -16.89 -18.27 4.34
C PHE A 65 -17.98 -19.27 3.97
N ASP A 66 -19.14 -19.19 4.63
CA ASP A 66 -20.22 -20.17 4.48
C ASP A 66 -21.02 -20.01 3.15
N VAL A 67 -20.38 -19.52 2.09
CA VAL A 67 -21.02 -19.20 0.82
C VAL A 67 -20.78 -20.34 -0.18
N PHE A 68 -21.86 -20.93 -0.67
CA PHE A 68 -21.85 -21.83 -1.84
C PHE A 68 -22.50 -21.12 -3.04
N PRO A 69 -21.85 -21.05 -4.21
CA PRO A 69 -20.45 -21.43 -4.47
C PRO A 69 -19.45 -20.54 -3.72
N SER A 70 -18.30 -21.12 -3.31
CA SER A 70 -17.24 -20.38 -2.61
C SER A 70 -16.66 -19.33 -3.57
N VAL A 71 -16.79 -18.06 -3.19
CA VAL A 71 -16.25 -16.93 -3.94
C VAL A 71 -14.81 -16.71 -3.48
N ALA A 72 -13.89 -16.58 -4.42
CA ALA A 72 -12.49 -16.37 -4.11
C ALA A 72 -12.29 -15.00 -3.42
N PRO A 73 -11.59 -14.95 -2.27
CA PRO A 73 -11.15 -13.68 -1.69
C PRO A 73 -9.99 -13.12 -2.53
N THR A 74 -10.04 -11.83 -2.83
CA THR A 74 -9.12 -11.16 -3.76
C THR A 74 -8.34 -10.02 -3.10
N ALA A 75 -8.86 -9.46 -2.01
CA ALA A 75 -8.18 -8.41 -1.25
C ALA A 75 -8.48 -8.53 0.26
N VAL A 76 -7.52 -8.10 1.10
CA VAL A 76 -7.68 -8.03 2.55
C VAL A 76 -7.07 -6.74 3.09
N ALA A 77 -7.77 -6.07 4.01
CA ALA A 77 -7.28 -4.92 4.73
C ALA A 77 -7.57 -5.04 6.23
N ILE A 78 -6.62 -4.63 7.06
CA ILE A 78 -6.76 -4.62 8.52
C ILE A 78 -6.60 -3.20 9.04
N SER A 79 -7.45 -2.83 9.99
CA SER A 79 -7.32 -1.62 10.79
C SER A 79 -7.45 -1.95 12.28
N SER A 80 -6.70 -1.23 13.12
CA SER A 80 -6.92 -1.23 14.57
C SER A 80 -7.53 0.09 14.99
N ASN A 81 -8.42 0.02 15.98
CA ASN A 81 -8.91 1.21 16.65
C ASN A 81 -7.91 1.59 17.76
N GLU A 82 -7.33 2.78 17.70
CA GLU A 82 -6.36 3.24 18.71
C GLU A 82 -6.99 3.37 20.12
N SER A 83 -8.30 3.57 20.19
CA SER A 83 -9.04 3.73 21.46
C SER A 83 -9.33 2.40 22.16
N SER A 84 -9.49 1.30 21.42
CA SER A 84 -9.59 -0.06 21.95
C SER A 84 -8.45 -0.90 21.36
N SER A 85 -7.32 -0.91 22.06
CA SER A 85 -6.10 -1.66 21.68
C SER A 85 -6.32 -3.15 21.37
N LYS A 86 -7.50 -3.70 21.65
CA LYS A 86 -7.88 -5.08 21.42
C LYS A 86 -8.80 -5.30 20.22
N ASP A 87 -9.43 -4.30 19.61
CA ASP A 87 -10.37 -4.58 18.51
C ASP A 87 -9.71 -4.33 17.16
N GLN A 88 -9.39 -5.42 16.47
CA GLN A 88 -8.90 -5.39 15.10
C GLN A 88 -10.03 -5.67 14.14
N THR A 89 -10.21 -4.78 13.17
CA THR A 89 -11.20 -4.91 12.11
C THR A 89 -10.52 -5.42 10.85
N VAL A 90 -11.08 -6.47 10.27
CA VAL A 90 -10.59 -7.13 9.06
C VAL A 90 -11.65 -7.01 7.99
N ALA A 91 -11.33 -6.36 6.87
CA ALA A 91 -12.16 -6.30 5.69
C ALA A 91 -11.61 -7.28 4.64
N VAL A 92 -12.49 -8.12 4.10
CA VAL A 92 -12.19 -9.09 3.05
C VAL A 92 -13.04 -8.76 1.83
N GLY A 93 -12.40 -8.63 0.68
CA GLY A 93 -13.05 -8.38 -0.61
C GLY A 93 -12.99 -9.62 -1.49
N PHE A 94 -14.00 -9.79 -2.32
CA PHE A 94 -14.21 -10.99 -3.12
C PHE A 94 -14.30 -10.68 -4.62
N GLU A 95 -14.14 -11.74 -5.43
CA GLU A 95 -14.23 -11.70 -6.89
C GLU A 95 -15.60 -11.24 -7.41
N ASP A 96 -16.68 -11.51 -6.66
CA ASP A 96 -18.04 -11.15 -7.05
C ASP A 96 -18.45 -9.72 -6.65
N SER A 97 -17.47 -8.85 -6.40
CA SER A 97 -17.59 -7.46 -5.91
C SER A 97 -18.11 -7.29 -4.47
N SER A 98 -18.45 -8.40 -3.79
CA SER A 98 -18.88 -8.36 -2.40
C SER A 98 -17.68 -8.13 -1.47
N PHE A 99 -17.96 -7.64 -0.27
CA PHE A 99 -16.98 -7.62 0.81
C PHE A 99 -17.65 -7.83 2.16
N GLU A 100 -16.88 -8.40 3.08
CA GLU A 100 -17.29 -8.67 4.44
C GLU A 100 -16.32 -8.00 5.43
N ILE A 101 -16.87 -7.54 6.55
CA ILE A 101 -16.11 -6.88 7.62
C ILE A 101 -16.29 -7.69 8.90
N TYR A 102 -15.16 -8.06 9.49
CA TYR A 102 -15.05 -8.87 10.69
C TYR A 102 -14.33 -8.08 11.79
N THR A 103 -14.71 -8.30 13.04
CA THR A 103 -13.93 -7.86 14.21
C THR A 103 -13.34 -9.08 14.89
N LEU A 104 -12.04 -9.07 15.15
CA LEU A 104 -11.36 -10.08 15.97
C LEU A 104 -11.59 -9.74 17.44
N ASP A 105 -12.26 -10.64 18.15
CA ASP A 105 -12.43 -10.58 19.60
C ASP A 105 -11.37 -11.48 20.26
N TYR A 106 -10.43 -10.86 20.97
CA TYR A 106 -9.31 -11.56 21.59
C TYR A 106 -9.70 -12.40 22.80
N ASP A 107 -10.77 -12.00 23.51
CA ASP A 107 -11.20 -12.68 24.72
C ASP A 107 -11.96 -13.96 24.36
N THR A 108 -12.81 -13.90 23.34
CA THR A 108 -13.56 -15.06 22.82
C THR A 108 -12.80 -15.87 21.77
N LYS A 109 -11.68 -15.34 21.23
CA LYS A 109 -10.90 -15.98 20.17
C LYS A 109 -11.72 -16.29 18.92
N ARG A 110 -12.61 -15.37 18.54
CA ARG A 110 -13.53 -15.53 17.40
C ARG A 110 -13.61 -14.27 16.57
N PHE A 111 -13.91 -14.46 15.28
CA PHE A 111 -14.33 -13.37 14.42
C PHE A 111 -15.83 -13.14 14.57
N LYS A 112 -16.20 -11.88 14.79
CA LYS A 112 -17.59 -11.42 14.74
C LYS A 112 -17.81 -10.74 13.40
N ARG A 113 -18.65 -11.33 12.53
CA ARG A 113 -19.05 -10.67 11.29
C ARG A 113 -19.92 -9.46 11.62
N ARG A 114 -19.48 -8.28 11.18
CA ARG A 114 -20.14 -6.98 11.40
C ARG A 114 -21.08 -6.67 10.24
N LEU A 115 -20.50 -6.67 9.05
CA LEU A 115 -21.16 -6.25 7.83
C LEU A 115 -20.83 -7.24 6.72
N SER A 116 -21.81 -7.49 5.87
CA SER A 116 -21.62 -8.11 4.56
C SER A 116 -22.35 -7.25 3.55
N LYS A 117 -21.63 -6.73 2.54
CA LYS A 117 -22.27 -6.04 1.43
C LYS A 117 -22.47 -7.02 0.29
N SER A 118 -23.70 -7.11 -0.20
CA SER A 118 -24.06 -7.99 -1.32
C SER A 118 -23.43 -7.54 -2.64
N LYS A 119 -23.43 -8.47 -3.59
CA LYS A 119 -22.91 -8.34 -4.96
C LYS A 119 -23.41 -7.08 -5.66
N HIS A 120 -22.53 -6.47 -6.44
CA HIS A 120 -22.76 -5.34 -7.32
C HIS A 120 -22.16 -5.62 -8.71
N GLU A 121 -22.51 -4.83 -9.72
CA GLU A 121 -21.98 -4.97 -11.08
C GLU A 121 -20.62 -4.27 -11.27
N ASP A 122 -19.90 -3.94 -10.19
CA ASP A 122 -18.63 -3.21 -10.28
C ASP A 122 -17.42 -4.11 -10.60
N GLY A 123 -17.63 -5.44 -10.66
CA GLY A 123 -16.57 -6.42 -10.92
C GLY A 123 -15.71 -6.72 -9.69
N GLU A 124 -14.66 -7.52 -9.87
CA GLU A 124 -13.78 -8.00 -8.80
C GLU A 124 -13.20 -6.86 -7.94
N ILE A 125 -13.10 -7.07 -6.63
CA ILE A 125 -12.35 -6.15 -5.76
C ILE A 125 -10.87 -6.41 -5.94
N THR A 126 -10.13 -5.43 -6.44
CA THR A 126 -8.69 -5.55 -6.75
C THR A 126 -7.80 -5.02 -5.64
N ALA A 127 -8.29 -4.09 -4.80
CA ALA A 127 -7.57 -3.60 -3.64
C ALA A 127 -8.52 -3.07 -2.56
N LEU A 128 -8.09 -3.18 -1.30
CA LEU A 128 -8.78 -2.66 -0.13
C LEU A 128 -7.83 -1.86 0.75
N ALA A 129 -8.35 -0.84 1.41
CA ALA A 129 -7.72 -0.22 2.57
C ALA A 129 -8.78 0.11 3.62
N SER A 130 -8.45 -0.07 4.89
CA SER A 130 -9.35 0.21 6.01
C SER A 130 -8.66 1.09 7.04
N CYS A 131 -9.43 1.97 7.66
CA CYS A 131 -9.10 2.63 8.92
C CYS A 131 -10.36 2.66 9.80
N PRO A 132 -10.27 3.03 11.08
CA PRO A 132 -11.44 3.10 11.94
C PRO A 132 -12.56 3.92 11.31
N GLY A 133 -13.75 3.33 11.12
CA GLY A 133 -14.91 4.02 10.55
C GLY A 133 -14.91 4.19 9.03
N TYR A 134 -13.87 3.81 8.30
CA TYR A 134 -13.82 3.94 6.84
C TYR A 134 -13.28 2.70 6.12
N LEU A 135 -13.83 2.45 4.94
CA LEU A 135 -13.38 1.42 4.02
C LEU A 135 -13.23 2.01 2.62
N LEU A 136 -12.06 1.84 2.04
CA LEU A 136 -11.75 2.22 0.67
C LEU A 136 -11.66 0.96 -0.19
N VAL A 137 -12.43 0.93 -1.27
CA VAL A 137 -12.56 -0.24 -2.16
C VAL A 137 -12.21 0.17 -3.59
N LEU A 138 -11.32 -0.57 -4.23
CA LEU A 138 -11.04 -0.44 -5.67
C LEU A 138 -11.52 -1.68 -6.40
N PHE A 139 -12.35 -1.46 -7.41
CA PHE A 139 -12.91 -2.50 -8.27
C PHE A 139 -12.12 -2.62 -9.58
N GLN A 140 -12.26 -3.78 -10.23
CA GLN A 140 -11.62 -4.12 -11.51
C GLN A 140 -12.02 -3.15 -12.63
N ASN A 141 -13.26 -2.65 -12.59
CA ASN A 141 -13.74 -1.62 -13.51
C ASN A 141 -13.11 -0.23 -13.29
N LYS A 142 -12.09 -0.11 -12.41
CA LYS A 142 -11.38 1.14 -12.05
C LYS A 142 -12.20 2.14 -11.25
N LYS A 143 -13.32 1.71 -10.66
CA LYS A 143 -14.08 2.49 -9.70
C LYS A 143 -13.44 2.38 -8.31
N LEU A 144 -13.18 3.52 -7.69
CA LEU A 144 -12.69 3.64 -6.32
C LEU A 144 -13.83 4.20 -5.46
N SER A 145 -14.30 3.46 -4.47
CA SER A 145 -15.41 3.86 -3.60
C SER A 145 -14.96 3.99 -2.17
N LEU A 146 -15.28 5.13 -1.55
CA LEU A 146 -15.06 5.38 -0.13
C LEU A 146 -16.36 5.20 0.64
N TYR A 147 -16.33 4.35 1.65
CA TYR A 147 -17.45 4.07 2.51
C TYR A 147 -17.17 4.54 3.95
N ARG A 148 -18.20 5.09 4.60
CA ARG A 148 -18.25 5.33 6.05
C ARG A 148 -19.01 4.20 6.72
N LEU A 149 -18.42 3.65 7.79
CA LEU A 149 -19.08 2.74 8.72
C LEU A 149 -19.70 3.58 9.83
N ALA A 150 -21.03 3.74 9.81
CA ALA A 150 -21.73 4.55 10.82
C ALA A 150 -22.12 3.73 12.06
N SER A 151 -22.35 2.43 11.88
CA SER A 151 -22.58 1.46 12.95
C SER A 151 -22.12 0.08 12.48
N ASP A 152 -22.19 -0.89 13.38
CA ASP A 152 -21.77 -2.28 13.15
C ASP A 152 -22.42 -2.91 11.92
N TYR A 153 -23.58 -2.38 11.50
CA TYR A 153 -24.43 -2.95 10.46
C TYR A 153 -24.73 -1.97 9.31
N SER A 154 -24.21 -0.74 9.34
CA SER A 154 -24.54 0.28 8.35
C SER A 154 -23.32 0.85 7.65
N LEU A 155 -23.42 0.89 6.32
CA LEU A 155 -22.38 1.39 5.44
C LEU A 155 -22.97 2.45 4.51
N ARG A 156 -22.38 3.63 4.54
CA ARG A 156 -22.76 4.76 3.68
C ARG A 156 -21.67 5.00 2.65
N LEU A 157 -22.03 5.01 1.36
CA LEU A 157 -21.13 5.49 0.31
C LEU A 157 -20.95 7.00 0.49
N ILE A 158 -19.71 7.45 0.61
CA ILE A 158 -19.36 8.88 0.69
C ILE A 158 -19.15 9.41 -0.71
N ASP A 159 -18.24 8.78 -1.43
CA ASP A 159 -17.81 9.22 -2.75
C ASP A 159 -17.37 8.02 -3.59
N SER A 160 -17.46 8.17 -4.91
CA SER A 160 -17.01 7.19 -5.89
C SER A 160 -16.29 7.89 -7.02
N LEU A 161 -15.03 7.53 -7.20
CA LEU A 161 -14.15 8.09 -8.22
C LEU A 161 -13.89 7.03 -9.30
N HIS A 162 -13.66 7.46 -10.53
CA HIS A 162 -13.30 6.56 -11.62
C HIS A 162 -11.89 6.89 -12.10
N ALA A 163 -11.01 5.91 -12.07
CA ALA A 163 -9.65 6.08 -12.56
C ALA A 163 -9.60 5.77 -14.08
N SER A 164 -8.81 6.55 -14.81
CA SER A 164 -8.61 6.34 -16.25
C SER A 164 -7.47 5.36 -16.55
N ASN A 165 -6.47 5.28 -15.66
CA ASN A 165 -5.27 4.47 -15.87
C ASN A 165 -4.75 3.87 -14.56
N ILE A 166 -5.11 2.62 -14.31
CA ILE A 166 -4.60 1.82 -13.19
C ILE A 166 -3.80 0.66 -13.77
N ARG A 167 -2.56 0.51 -13.31
CA ARG A 167 -1.69 -0.63 -13.61
C ARG A 167 -1.05 -1.13 -12.32
N ALA A 168 -0.99 -2.45 -12.17
CA ALA A 168 -0.27 -3.07 -11.07
C ALA A 168 1.26 -2.90 -11.24
N PRO A 169 2.04 -2.88 -10.15
CA PRO A 169 1.57 -2.87 -8.76
C PRO A 169 0.99 -1.51 -8.34
N LEU A 170 -0.08 -1.58 -7.54
CA LEU A 170 -0.73 -0.45 -6.87
C LEU A 170 -0.99 -0.81 -5.40
N THR A 171 -1.12 0.18 -4.54
CA THR A 171 -1.60 -0.03 -3.18
C THR A 171 -2.52 1.12 -2.76
N LEU A 172 -3.41 0.82 -1.83
CA LEU A 172 -4.32 1.78 -1.23
C LEU A 172 -3.95 1.98 0.23
N SER A 173 -4.16 3.20 0.73
CA SER A 173 -4.15 3.50 2.15
C SER A 173 -5.27 4.48 2.44
N VAL A 174 -5.88 4.38 3.61
CA VAL A 174 -6.87 5.33 4.09
C VAL A 174 -6.55 5.66 5.53
N ARG A 175 -6.67 6.93 5.92
CA ARG A 175 -6.39 7.39 7.28
C ARG A 175 -7.28 8.57 7.65
N ILE A 176 -7.55 8.70 8.93
CA ILE A 176 -8.23 9.88 9.50
C ILE A 176 -7.17 10.94 9.79
N VAL A 177 -7.45 12.20 9.48
CA VAL A 177 -6.61 13.35 9.82
C VAL A 177 -7.50 14.46 10.37
N GLY A 178 -7.42 14.67 11.69
CA GLY A 178 -8.36 15.54 12.40
C GLY A 178 -9.78 15.00 12.25
N SER A 179 -10.64 15.84 11.70
CA SER A 179 -12.05 15.57 11.38
C SER A 179 -12.23 14.85 10.03
N GLY A 180 -11.29 15.04 9.11
CA GLY A 180 -11.38 14.53 7.74
C GLY A 180 -10.78 13.14 7.54
N VAL A 181 -10.94 12.64 6.32
CA VAL A 181 -10.37 11.37 5.85
C VAL A 181 -9.54 11.61 4.60
N ILE A 182 -8.39 10.93 4.52
CA ILE A 182 -7.50 10.96 3.38
C ILE A 182 -7.39 9.55 2.81
N ALA A 183 -7.78 9.39 1.55
CA ALA A 183 -7.44 8.22 0.76
C ALA A 183 -6.13 8.50 0.02
N SER A 184 -5.28 7.49 -0.09
CA SER A 184 -4.01 7.55 -0.80
C SER A 184 -3.91 6.36 -1.74
N ILE A 185 -3.58 6.65 -3.00
CA ILE A 185 -3.38 5.67 -4.06
C ILE A 185 -1.93 5.80 -4.49
N ALA A 186 -1.12 4.79 -4.19
CA ALA A 186 0.27 4.73 -4.66
C ALA A 186 0.37 3.74 -5.81
N TYR A 187 1.06 4.14 -6.87
CA TYR A 187 1.11 3.41 -8.13
C TYR A 187 2.46 3.58 -8.81
N SER A 188 2.73 2.69 -9.77
CA SER A 188 3.92 2.79 -10.62
C SER A 188 3.54 3.12 -12.07
N PHE A 189 4.43 3.81 -12.78
CA PHE A 189 4.21 4.17 -14.18
C PHE A 189 5.54 4.30 -14.94
N PRO A 190 5.57 3.94 -16.25
CA PRO A 190 6.75 4.17 -17.08
C PRO A 190 6.85 5.65 -17.45
N ARG A 191 8.07 6.19 -17.42
CA ARG A 191 8.40 7.55 -17.86
C ARG A 191 9.37 7.47 -19.03
N ILE A 192 9.03 8.17 -20.11
CA ILE A 192 9.86 8.25 -21.33
C ILE A 192 11.26 8.75 -20.94
N GLY A 193 12.29 7.99 -21.31
CA GLY A 193 13.69 8.33 -21.10
C GLY A 193 14.24 8.15 -19.67
N CYS A 194 13.40 7.76 -18.70
CA CYS A 194 13.81 7.66 -17.28
C CYS A 194 13.52 6.29 -16.64
N GLY A 195 12.90 5.36 -17.35
CA GLY A 195 12.50 4.05 -16.82
C GLY A 195 11.19 4.14 -16.03
N TRP A 196 11.07 3.41 -14.93
CA TRP A 196 9.89 3.35 -14.09
C TRP A 196 9.94 4.32 -12.92
N CYS A 197 8.81 4.96 -12.65
CA CYS A 197 8.60 5.90 -11.56
C CYS A 197 7.44 5.45 -10.66
N ILE A 198 7.36 6.05 -9.48
CA ILE A 198 6.25 5.90 -8.55
C ILE A 198 5.52 7.23 -8.39
N GLY A 199 4.20 7.16 -8.26
CA GLY A 199 3.33 8.29 -7.97
C GLY A 199 2.48 8.01 -6.74
N LEU A 200 2.11 9.07 -6.04
CA LEU A 200 1.15 9.03 -4.95
C LEU A 200 0.09 10.10 -5.17
N GLN A 201 -1.17 9.69 -5.23
CA GLN A 201 -2.31 10.58 -5.26
C GLN A 201 -3.04 10.50 -3.92
N GLU A 202 -3.30 11.65 -3.31
CA GLU A 202 -4.19 11.77 -2.16
C GLU A 202 -5.50 12.43 -2.59
N VAL A 203 -6.62 11.91 -2.08
CA VAL A 203 -7.94 12.56 -2.15
C VAL A 203 -8.44 12.74 -0.72
N ARG A 204 -9.07 13.89 -0.45
CA ARG A 204 -9.44 14.30 0.90
C ARG A 204 -10.91 14.59 1.00
N TRP A 205 -11.49 14.22 2.12
CA TRP A 205 -12.86 14.56 2.47
C TRP A 205 -12.94 15.09 3.89
N ASP A 206 -13.92 15.96 4.13
CA ASP A 206 -14.27 16.45 5.46
C ASP A 206 -15.17 15.46 6.24
N GLU A 207 -15.64 15.89 7.42
CA GLU A 207 -16.59 15.12 8.24
C GLU A 207 -17.94 14.90 7.58
N ASP A 208 -18.37 15.78 6.68
CA ASP A 208 -19.65 15.64 5.98
C ASP A 208 -19.53 14.74 4.75
N GLY A 209 -18.29 14.44 4.35
CA GLY A 209 -17.96 13.66 3.17
C GLY A 209 -17.84 14.51 1.90
N GLN A 210 -17.70 15.83 2.02
CA GLN A 210 -17.42 16.69 0.88
C GLN A 210 -15.96 16.57 0.47
N ASN A 211 -15.72 16.54 -0.84
CA ASN A 211 -14.40 16.42 -1.40
C ASN A 211 -13.63 17.75 -1.25
N LEU A 212 -12.55 17.73 -0.48
CA LEU A 212 -11.68 18.88 -0.21
C LEU A 212 -10.59 19.06 -1.28
N GLY A 213 -10.55 18.18 -2.28
CA GLY A 213 -9.59 18.19 -3.38
C GLY A 213 -8.62 17.02 -3.35
N SER A 214 -7.65 17.07 -4.25
CA SER A 214 -6.65 16.03 -4.42
C SER A 214 -5.25 16.60 -4.60
N HIS A 215 -4.25 15.89 -4.09
CA HIS A 215 -2.83 16.21 -4.28
C HIS A 215 -2.12 15.06 -4.96
N LEU A 216 -1.13 15.40 -5.79
CA LEU A 216 -0.30 14.42 -6.48
C LEU A 216 1.17 14.69 -6.15
N ALA A 217 1.94 13.63 -5.96
CA ALA A 217 3.39 13.73 -5.78
C ALA A 217 4.12 12.60 -6.50
N THR A 218 5.27 12.96 -7.09
CA THR A 218 6.29 12.03 -7.60
C THR A 218 7.64 12.40 -6.95
N PRO A 219 8.54 11.46 -6.63
CA PRO A 219 9.83 11.78 -5.99
C PRO A 219 10.68 12.81 -6.75
N LEU A 220 10.49 12.88 -8.07
CA LEU A 220 11.21 13.79 -8.98
C LEU A 220 10.68 15.23 -8.95
N ASP A 221 9.47 15.48 -8.44
CA ASP A 221 8.90 16.85 -8.35
C ASP A 221 9.64 17.69 -7.30
N SER A 222 10.37 17.04 -6.38
CA SER A 222 11.18 17.70 -5.35
C SER A 222 12.36 18.51 -5.92
N GLN A 223 12.75 18.30 -7.19
CA GLN A 223 13.88 18.99 -7.83
C GLN A 223 13.46 20.06 -8.85
N ALA A 224 12.22 20.04 -9.34
CA ALA A 224 11.73 21.02 -10.33
C ALA A 224 11.67 22.46 -9.77
N LEU A 225 11.67 22.64 -8.45
CA LEU A 225 11.72 23.95 -7.78
C LEU A 225 13.14 24.51 -7.62
N SER A 226 14.18 23.79 -8.09
CA SER A 226 15.59 24.21 -7.94
C SER A 226 16.31 24.48 -9.27
N SER A 227 15.58 24.60 -10.37
CA SER A 227 16.19 25.00 -11.65
C SER A 227 15.23 25.90 -12.44
N PRO A 228 15.47 27.23 -12.50
CA PRO A 228 14.83 28.04 -13.50
C PRO A 228 15.46 27.64 -14.85
N ILE A 229 14.76 26.77 -15.59
CA ILE A 229 15.06 26.59 -17.01
C ILE A 229 14.63 27.88 -17.70
N GLY A 230 15.58 28.80 -17.84
CA GLY A 230 15.44 29.95 -18.71
C GLY A 230 15.27 29.45 -20.14
N LEU A 231 14.04 29.53 -20.67
CA LEU A 231 13.76 29.50 -22.10
C LEU A 231 14.25 30.83 -22.71
N GLY A 232 15.58 30.95 -22.83
CA GLY A 232 16.24 32.03 -23.54
C GLY A 232 16.73 31.54 -24.89
N VAL A 233 15.89 31.68 -25.92
CA VAL A 233 16.32 31.61 -27.31
C VAL A 233 17.36 32.71 -27.53
N THR A 234 18.64 32.36 -27.70
CA THR A 234 19.65 33.27 -28.24
C THR A 234 20.48 32.56 -29.31
N MET A 235 20.63 33.28 -30.43
CA MET A 235 21.28 32.81 -31.64
C MET A 235 22.76 32.50 -31.46
N ARG A 236 23.22 31.56 -32.30
CA ARG A 236 24.58 31.09 -32.50
C ARG A 236 25.60 32.22 -32.71
N ARG A 237 26.78 32.11 -32.07
CA ARG A 237 28.07 32.42 -32.74
C ARG A 237 29.29 31.80 -32.05
N SER A 238 30.12 31.15 -32.88
CA SER A 238 31.58 30.98 -32.82
C SER A 238 32.24 30.09 -31.74
N GLU A 239 32.62 28.90 -32.21
CA GLU A 239 33.92 28.20 -32.10
C GLU A 239 34.91 28.51 -30.94
N ASN A 240 35.23 27.45 -30.17
CA ASN A 240 36.58 27.13 -29.67
C ASN A 240 36.67 25.63 -29.32
N PRO A 241 37.62 24.84 -29.87
CA PRO A 241 37.66 23.39 -29.71
C PRO A 241 38.69 22.96 -28.66
N VAL A 242 38.57 23.39 -27.40
CA VAL A 242 39.46 22.92 -26.30
C VAL A 242 38.77 23.04 -24.95
N SER A 243 37.59 22.43 -24.82
CA SER A 243 36.91 22.24 -23.51
C SER A 243 35.93 21.05 -23.58
N ALA A 244 36.30 19.98 -24.28
CA ALA A 244 35.46 18.78 -24.44
C ALA A 244 35.57 17.77 -23.27
N LEU A 245 36.11 18.18 -22.12
CA LEU A 245 36.28 17.34 -20.93
C LEU A 245 35.67 17.98 -19.67
N GLN A 246 34.53 18.66 -19.77
CA GLN A 246 33.76 19.00 -18.57
C GLN A 246 32.28 19.26 -18.84
N ARG A 247 31.67 18.51 -19.77
CA ARG A 247 30.25 18.21 -19.64
C ARG A 247 30.11 17.10 -18.60
N GLN A 248 30.25 17.47 -17.32
CA GLN A 248 29.59 16.72 -16.27
C GLN A 248 28.11 16.76 -16.63
N GLN A 249 27.64 15.72 -17.32
CA GLN A 249 26.26 15.32 -17.21
C GLN A 249 25.99 15.30 -15.71
N SER A 250 25.17 16.24 -15.22
CA SER A 250 24.52 16.14 -13.93
C SER A 250 23.60 14.92 -14.01
N SER A 251 24.21 13.75 -13.98
CA SER A 251 23.56 12.46 -13.83
C SER A 251 23.10 12.45 -12.38
N PHE A 252 21.87 12.93 -12.18
CA PHE A 252 21.25 12.90 -10.87
C PHE A 252 21.25 11.44 -10.39
N PRO A 253 21.62 11.16 -9.12
CA PRO A 253 21.88 9.82 -8.62
C PRO A 253 20.58 9.09 -8.27
N TYR A 254 19.55 9.18 -9.12
CA TYR A 254 18.38 8.34 -8.99
C TYR A 254 18.66 7.03 -9.72
N PRO A 255 18.50 5.87 -9.06
CA PRO A 255 18.53 4.60 -9.78
C PRO A 255 17.43 4.63 -10.85
N SER A 256 17.82 4.64 -12.13
CA SER A 256 16.87 4.49 -13.21
C SER A 256 16.43 3.02 -13.22
N TYR A 257 15.22 2.77 -12.72
CA TYR A 257 14.63 1.44 -12.78
C TYR A 257 14.23 1.15 -14.22
N THR A 258 14.99 0.31 -14.90
CA THR A 258 14.65 -0.13 -16.26
C THR A 258 13.44 -1.06 -16.28
N GLN A 259 13.13 -1.69 -15.14
CA GLN A 259 12.00 -2.61 -14.95
C GLN A 259 10.98 -2.06 -13.94
N PRO A 260 9.70 -2.45 -14.05
CA PRO A 260 8.69 -2.05 -13.07
C PRO A 260 9.01 -2.64 -11.68
N PRO A 261 8.60 -1.98 -10.60
CA PRO A 261 8.63 -2.60 -9.29
C PRO A 261 7.76 -3.87 -9.30
N THR A 262 8.19 -4.90 -8.58
CA THR A 262 7.47 -6.18 -8.45
C THR A 262 6.34 -6.08 -7.44
N ALA A 263 6.51 -5.27 -6.39
CA ALA A 263 5.50 -4.99 -5.39
C ALA A 263 5.62 -3.55 -4.87
N LEU A 264 4.52 -3.04 -4.31
CA LEU A 264 4.42 -1.69 -3.77
C LEU A 264 3.56 -1.72 -2.50
N SER A 265 3.98 -1.04 -1.44
CA SER A 265 3.19 -0.85 -0.22
C SER A 265 3.35 0.55 0.35
N TYR A 266 2.26 1.11 0.85
CA TYR A 266 2.22 2.43 1.44
C TYR A 266 1.42 2.38 2.74
N SER A 267 2.06 2.81 3.81
CA SER A 267 1.41 3.13 5.07
C SER A 267 2.08 4.37 5.60
N HIS A 268 1.31 5.46 5.68
CA HIS A 268 1.86 6.79 5.97
C HIS A 268 2.73 6.75 7.25
N PRO A 269 3.97 7.29 7.22
CA PRO A 269 4.59 8.09 6.15
C PRO A 269 5.50 7.30 5.20
N TYR A 270 5.50 5.97 5.24
CA TYR A 270 6.47 5.16 4.49
C TYR A 270 5.86 4.56 3.22
N LEU A 271 6.52 4.81 2.09
CA LEU A 271 6.26 4.17 0.81
C LEU A 271 7.42 3.24 0.48
N LEU A 272 7.11 2.01 0.13
CA LEU A 272 8.10 0.95 -0.09
C LEU A 272 7.82 0.23 -1.41
N THR A 273 8.88 0.03 -2.21
CA THR A 273 8.83 -0.75 -3.44
C THR A 273 9.80 -1.91 -3.40
N ALA A 274 9.40 -3.02 -3.99
CA ALA A 274 10.26 -4.17 -4.26
C ALA A 274 10.68 -4.20 -5.73
N HIS A 275 11.87 -4.70 -6.00
CA HIS A 275 12.46 -4.75 -7.33
C HIS A 275 12.97 -6.16 -7.66
N SER A 276 13.04 -6.45 -8.96
CA SER A 276 13.51 -7.73 -9.51
C SER A 276 14.99 -8.01 -9.27
N ASP A 277 15.75 -7.02 -8.83
CA ASP A 277 17.17 -7.13 -8.48
C ASP A 277 17.41 -7.42 -6.99
N ASN A 278 16.40 -7.99 -6.32
CA ASN A 278 16.42 -8.39 -4.91
C ASN A 278 16.64 -7.21 -3.95
N THR A 279 16.22 -6.00 -4.33
CA THR A 279 16.30 -4.82 -3.47
C THR A 279 14.95 -4.23 -3.14
N LEU A 280 14.91 -3.53 -2.00
CA LEU A 280 13.78 -2.71 -1.60
C LEU A 280 14.17 -1.23 -1.69
N THR A 281 13.21 -0.38 -2.00
CA THR A 281 13.41 1.07 -1.97
C THR A 281 12.36 1.71 -1.08
N THR A 282 12.85 2.44 -0.07
CA THR A 282 12.01 3.21 0.85
C THR A 282 11.98 4.68 0.46
N TYR A 283 10.82 5.29 0.63
CA TYR A 283 10.56 6.70 0.45
C TYR A 283 9.81 7.21 1.68
N LEU A 284 10.07 8.46 2.06
CA LEU A 284 9.32 9.17 3.08
C LEU A 284 8.33 10.11 2.40
N VAL A 285 7.06 9.99 2.78
CA VAL A 285 5.98 10.83 2.29
C VAL A 285 5.62 11.87 3.34
N VAL A 286 5.66 13.14 2.94
CA VAL A 286 5.17 14.25 3.75
C VAL A 286 3.85 14.72 3.16
N SER A 287 2.79 14.61 3.95
CA SER A 287 1.45 15.04 3.60
C SER A 287 0.97 16.11 4.57
N THR A 288 0.57 17.26 4.04
CA THR A 288 0.05 18.42 4.77
C THR A 288 -1.21 18.92 4.10
N ALA A 289 -1.97 19.82 4.74
CA ALA A 289 -3.20 20.39 4.19
C ALA A 289 -3.03 20.99 2.78
N GLU A 290 -1.84 21.50 2.43
CA GLU A 290 -1.58 22.19 1.17
C GLU A 290 -0.62 21.44 0.22
N LYS A 291 0.15 20.48 0.75
CA LYS A 291 1.25 19.87 -0.01
C LYS A 291 1.39 18.38 0.25
N LEU A 292 1.70 17.65 -0.82
CA LEU A 292 2.14 16.27 -0.79
C LEU A 292 3.53 16.18 -1.43
N THR A 293 4.49 15.54 -0.76
CA THR A 293 5.83 15.33 -1.32
C THR A 293 6.36 13.94 -0.98
N ILE A 294 7.22 13.42 -1.84
CA ILE A 294 7.92 12.15 -1.65
C ILE A 294 9.42 12.45 -1.63
N SER A 295 10.12 11.94 -0.62
CA SER A 295 11.57 12.10 -0.48
C SER A 295 12.33 11.41 -1.62
N PRO A 296 13.63 11.71 -1.79
CA PRO A 296 14.51 10.87 -2.58
C PRO A 296 14.51 9.41 -2.09
N PRO A 297 14.72 8.42 -3.00
CA PRO A 297 14.74 7.00 -2.68
C PRO A 297 15.89 6.64 -1.75
N ARG A 298 15.65 5.71 -0.82
CA ARG A 298 16.67 5.06 -0.01
C ARG A 298 16.61 3.56 -0.23
N ARG A 299 17.65 3.02 -0.86
CA ARG A 299 17.74 1.60 -1.22
C ARG A 299 18.20 0.76 -0.04
N LEU A 300 17.51 -0.35 0.17
CA LEU A 300 17.81 -1.38 1.14
C LEU A 300 18.24 -2.65 0.40
N TRP A 301 19.24 -3.31 0.97
CA TRP A 301 19.87 -4.50 0.42
C TRP A 301 19.69 -5.65 1.43
N GLY A 302 20.06 -6.87 1.04
CA GLY A 302 20.13 -7.99 1.97
C GLY A 302 19.12 -9.12 1.75
N HIS A 303 18.29 -9.05 0.72
CA HIS A 303 17.54 -10.22 0.25
C HIS A 303 18.45 -11.07 -0.65
N THR A 304 18.44 -12.39 -0.43
CA THR A 304 19.18 -13.37 -1.23
C THR A 304 18.34 -13.95 -2.38
N SER A 305 17.07 -13.54 -2.49
CA SER A 305 16.11 -13.97 -3.51
C SER A 305 15.21 -12.81 -3.95
N SER A 306 14.50 -12.98 -5.07
CA SER A 306 13.54 -11.99 -5.58
C SER A 306 12.41 -11.76 -4.58
N ILE A 307 11.95 -10.52 -4.50
CA ILE A 307 10.91 -10.09 -3.57
C ILE A 307 9.61 -9.95 -4.36
N SER A 308 8.65 -10.79 -4.02
CA SER A 308 7.33 -10.90 -4.65
C SER A 308 6.27 -10.06 -3.95
N GLY A 309 6.44 -9.78 -2.66
CA GLY A 309 5.51 -9.01 -1.84
C GLY A 309 6.23 -8.07 -0.89
N VAL A 310 5.60 -6.93 -0.63
CA VAL A 310 6.08 -6.00 0.39
C VAL A 310 4.90 -5.39 1.12
N GLN A 311 5.03 -5.19 2.43
CA GLN A 311 4.00 -4.58 3.26
C GLN A 311 4.65 -3.68 4.32
N VAL A 312 4.15 -2.46 4.47
CA VAL A 312 4.42 -1.63 5.65
C VAL A 312 3.21 -1.72 6.58
N GLY A 313 3.40 -2.32 7.76
CA GLY A 313 2.37 -2.47 8.79
C GLY A 313 2.29 -1.29 9.76
N GLY A 314 1.33 -1.36 10.69
CA GLY A 314 1.20 -0.40 11.78
C GLY A 314 2.50 -0.25 12.59
N ARG A 315 2.79 0.98 13.03
CA ARG A 315 4.00 1.37 13.80
C ARG A 315 5.34 1.31 13.05
N GLY A 316 5.34 1.35 11.71
CA GLY A 316 6.56 1.52 10.91
C GLY A 316 7.40 0.24 10.73
N LYS A 317 6.79 -0.94 10.90
CA LYS A 317 7.42 -2.22 10.58
C LYS A 317 7.20 -2.56 9.10
N ALA A 318 8.24 -3.02 8.42
CA ALA A 318 8.15 -3.52 7.05
C ALA A 318 8.33 -5.04 7.01
N VAL A 319 7.57 -5.69 6.14
CA VAL A 319 7.63 -7.12 5.83
C VAL A 319 7.83 -7.26 4.32
N SER A 320 8.68 -8.19 3.91
CA SER A 320 8.91 -8.55 2.52
C SER A 320 8.91 -10.07 2.37
N ALA A 321 8.37 -10.57 1.26
CA ALA A 321 8.22 -11.99 0.95
C ALA A 321 8.72 -12.30 -0.46
#